data_AF-A0AAE6ZGK5-F1
#
_entry.id   AF-A0AAE6ZGK5-F1
#
_cell.length_a   1.000
_cell.length_b   1.000
_cell.length_c   1.000
_cell.angle_alpha   90.00
_cell.angle_beta   90.00
_cell.angle_gamma   90.00
#
_symmetry.space_group_name_H-M   'P 1'
#
loop_
_entity.id
_entity.type
_entity.pdbx_description
1 polymer ?
#
loop_
_entity_poly.entity_id
_entity_poly.type
_entity_poly.pdbx_seq_one_letter_code
_entity_poly.pdbx_strand_id
1 'polypeptide(L)'
;MAFNAYQGVQQTTTNSCGAFTLAAALTHLGSATLPDILNTGNVAQRYTAPGPAAFAQRIYQITGNLLLNLLAPTPTATYRYQAPVNDYNPPSALAFVARQFGLAVQNIIVYYNNSAAGILQHIQVTNVGAGTDLLATEIDLITTQPAYGLVNGPVNYTQKPGPKEAHLVVVENLNHTIALNETELYDSAYGYVGPYTLNNNGPLPLTQISFTLPSGPTVNYQFSGVWIKLSV
;
A
#
# COMPACT_ATOMS: atom_id res chain seq x y z
N MET A 1 -9.82 -11.11 -11.55
CA MET A 1 -8.51 -11.45 -12.16
C MET A 1 -7.50 -11.54 -11.03
N ALA A 2 -6.84 -12.68 -10.88
CA ALA A 2 -5.78 -12.95 -9.92
C ALA A 2 -4.60 -11.95 -10.08
N PHE A 3 -3.73 -11.82 -9.08
CA PHE A 3 -2.58 -10.90 -9.16
C PHE A 3 -1.55 -11.28 -10.24
N ASN A 4 -1.79 -12.35 -11.01
CA ASN A 4 -0.95 -12.92 -12.08
C ASN A 4 -0.24 -11.91 -13.00
N ALA A 5 -0.86 -10.78 -13.34
CA ALA A 5 -0.20 -9.75 -14.16
C ALA A 5 1.08 -9.20 -13.50
N TYR A 6 1.19 -9.29 -12.18
CA TYR A 6 2.33 -8.84 -11.38
C TYR A 6 3.32 -9.97 -11.04
N GLN A 7 3.12 -11.18 -11.56
CA GLN A 7 4.10 -12.26 -11.41
C GLN A 7 5.44 -11.85 -12.05
N GLY A 8 6.51 -11.90 -11.28
CA GLY A 8 7.85 -11.46 -11.68
C GLY A 8 8.06 -9.94 -11.68
N VAL A 9 7.06 -9.15 -11.32
CA VAL A 9 7.16 -7.68 -11.30
C VAL A 9 7.67 -7.23 -9.93
N GLN A 10 8.94 -6.83 -9.89
CA GLN A 10 9.58 -6.33 -8.68
C GLN A 10 9.50 -4.81 -8.55
N GLN A 11 9.43 -4.33 -7.31
CA GLN A 11 9.56 -2.92 -6.98
C GLN A 11 10.92 -2.39 -7.41
N THR A 12 10.95 -1.13 -7.84
CA THR A 12 12.20 -0.52 -8.32
C THR A 12 13.03 0.12 -7.21
N THR A 13 12.39 0.48 -6.10
CA THR A 13 13.06 0.98 -4.89
C THR A 13 12.42 0.34 -3.67
N THR A 14 13.15 0.30 -2.55
CA THR A 14 12.64 -0.22 -1.27
C THR A 14 11.36 0.49 -0.82
N ASN A 15 11.22 1.77 -1.14
CA ASN A 15 10.11 2.61 -0.71
C ASN A 15 8.89 2.56 -1.64
N SER A 16 8.99 1.86 -2.77
CA SER A 16 7.90 1.80 -3.77
C SER A 16 6.89 0.66 -3.56
N CYS A 17 7.04 -0.14 -2.50
CA CYS A 17 6.18 -1.30 -2.23
C CYS A 17 4.69 -0.96 -2.14
N GLY A 18 4.31 0.14 -1.49
CA GLY A 18 2.92 0.60 -1.38
C GLY A 18 2.32 0.93 -2.74
N ALA A 19 3.09 1.58 -3.62
CA ALA A 19 2.66 1.90 -4.97
C ALA A 19 2.44 0.65 -5.84
N PHE A 20 3.36 -0.32 -5.78
CA PHE A 20 3.25 -1.58 -6.52
C PHE A 20 2.08 -2.42 -6.03
N THR A 21 1.88 -2.51 -4.72
CA THR A 21 0.74 -3.24 -4.15
C THR A 21 -0.60 -2.57 -4.44
N LEU A 22 -0.66 -1.24 -4.43
CA LEU A 22 -1.85 -0.49 -4.87
C LEU A 22 -2.16 -0.75 -6.34
N ALA A 23 -1.14 -0.72 -7.20
CA ALA A 23 -1.30 -1.02 -8.62
C ALA A 23 -1.92 -2.41 -8.83
N ALA A 24 -1.39 -3.43 -8.14
CA ALA A 24 -1.90 -4.79 -8.19
C ALA A 24 -3.35 -4.89 -7.69
N ALA A 25 -3.66 -4.23 -6.58
CA ALA A 25 -5.00 -4.18 -6.02
C ALA A 25 -6.01 -3.51 -6.97
N LEU A 26 -5.68 -2.36 -7.56
CA LEU A 26 -6.54 -1.67 -8.52
C LEU A 26 -6.75 -2.48 -9.80
N THR A 27 -5.72 -3.17 -10.29
CA THR A 27 -5.85 -4.11 -11.42
C THR A 27 -6.76 -5.29 -11.06
N HIS A 28 -6.59 -5.88 -9.87
CA HIS A 28 -7.42 -6.97 -9.39
C HIS A 28 -8.91 -6.59 -9.33
N LEU A 29 -9.21 -5.39 -8.83
CA LEU A 29 -10.56 -4.83 -8.70
C LEU A 29 -11.12 -4.27 -10.02
N GLY A 30 -10.37 -4.32 -11.13
CA GLY A 30 -10.81 -3.78 -12.43
C GLY A 30 -10.97 -2.25 -12.46
N SER A 31 -10.39 -1.54 -11.50
CA SER A 31 -10.50 -0.08 -11.35
C SER A 31 -9.31 0.69 -11.96
N ALA A 32 -8.33 -0.01 -12.52
CA ALA A 32 -7.19 0.61 -13.20
C ALA A 32 -7.53 0.97 -14.65
N THR A 33 -8.20 2.11 -14.89
CA THR A 33 -8.23 2.71 -16.25
C THR A 33 -7.13 3.75 -16.34
N LEU A 34 -6.04 3.40 -17.05
CA LEU A 34 -4.94 4.33 -17.31
C LEU A 34 -5.00 4.85 -18.73
N PRO A 35 -4.59 6.11 -18.95
CA PRO A 35 -4.33 6.57 -20.31
C PRO A 35 -3.19 5.76 -20.93
N ASP A 36 -3.36 5.36 -22.18
CA ASP A 36 -2.32 4.67 -22.94
C ASP A 36 -1.04 5.53 -23.01
N ILE A 37 0.10 4.84 -23.03
CA ILE A 37 1.42 5.45 -23.03
C ILE A 37 2.15 5.06 -24.31
N LEU A 38 3.07 5.90 -24.78
CA LEU A 38 3.90 5.53 -25.92
C LEU A 38 4.67 4.25 -25.59
N ASN A 39 4.47 3.21 -26.40
CA ASN A 39 5.19 1.96 -26.35
C ASN A 39 6.61 2.17 -26.89
N THR A 40 7.52 2.52 -25.99
CA THR A 40 8.92 2.78 -26.34
C THR A 40 9.69 1.51 -26.72
N GLY A 41 9.19 0.32 -26.33
CA GLY A 41 9.76 -0.97 -26.73
C GLY A 41 9.32 -1.43 -28.12
N ASN A 42 8.18 -0.92 -28.59
CA ASN A 42 7.67 -1.15 -29.94
C ASN A 42 6.91 0.09 -30.42
N VAL A 43 7.65 1.06 -30.98
CA VAL A 43 7.10 2.35 -31.42
C VAL A 43 6.04 2.18 -32.53
N ALA A 44 6.05 1.07 -33.28
CA ALA A 44 5.03 0.78 -34.27
C ALA A 44 3.65 0.51 -33.66
N GLN A 45 3.60 0.01 -32.41
CA GLN A 45 2.35 -0.12 -31.64
C GLN A 45 1.85 1.22 -31.09
N ARG A 46 2.60 2.32 -31.28
CA ARG A 46 2.27 3.67 -30.83
C ARG A 46 1.95 3.70 -29.34
N TYR A 47 0.68 3.86 -28.97
CA TYR A 47 0.24 3.97 -27.59
C TYR A 47 -0.39 2.66 -27.13
N THR A 48 0.02 2.16 -25.95
CA THR A 48 -0.52 0.96 -25.32
C THR A 48 -0.75 1.19 -23.83
N ALA A 49 -1.61 0.39 -23.21
CA ALA A 49 -1.74 0.38 -21.77
C ALA A 49 -0.35 0.14 -21.12
N PRO A 50 0.01 0.91 -20.08
CA PRO A 50 1.29 0.72 -19.42
C PRO A 50 1.37 -0.69 -18.83
N GLY A 51 2.53 -1.32 -18.96
CA GLY A 51 2.79 -2.58 -18.25
C GLY A 51 2.71 -2.40 -16.72
N PRO A 52 2.52 -3.49 -15.95
CA PRO A 52 2.34 -3.44 -14.49
C PRO A 52 3.41 -2.63 -13.75
N ALA A 53 4.68 -2.80 -14.11
CA ALA A 53 5.79 -2.04 -13.52
C ALA A 53 5.71 -0.54 -13.83
N ALA A 54 5.38 -0.17 -15.07
CA ALA A 54 5.25 1.22 -15.48
C ALA A 54 4.03 1.90 -14.83
N PHE A 55 2.94 1.14 -14.64
CA PHE A 55 1.78 1.61 -13.89
C PHE A 55 2.13 1.88 -12.41
N ALA A 56 2.73 0.90 -11.74
CA ALA A 56 3.15 1.05 -10.35
C ALA A 56 4.12 2.23 -10.15
N GLN A 57 5.05 2.42 -11.08
CA GLN A 57 5.96 3.57 -11.06
C GLN A 57 5.24 4.91 -11.15
N ARG A 58 4.18 5.01 -11.96
CA ARG A 58 3.37 6.24 -12.03
C ARG A 58 2.64 6.50 -10.73
N ILE A 59 2.11 5.48 -10.07
CA ILE A 59 1.53 5.61 -8.72
C ILE A 59 2.60 6.08 -7.74
N TYR A 60 3.82 5.54 -7.85
CA TYR A 60 4.92 5.89 -6.96
C TYR A 60 5.34 7.37 -7.08
N GLN A 61 5.28 7.95 -8.28
CA GLN A 61 5.55 9.38 -8.48
C GLN A 61 4.59 10.30 -7.72
N ILE A 62 3.40 9.81 -7.36
CA ILE A 62 2.40 10.55 -6.58
C ILE A 62 2.54 10.21 -5.09
N THR A 63 2.76 8.93 -4.79
CA THR A 63 2.63 8.39 -3.44
C THR A 63 3.94 8.32 -2.67
N GLY A 64 5.09 8.35 -3.32
CA GLY A 64 6.39 8.23 -2.66
C GLY A 64 6.84 9.51 -1.98
N ASN A 65 6.00 10.13 -1.13
CA ASN A 65 6.14 11.52 -0.72
C ASN A 65 6.33 11.76 0.79
N LEU A 66 6.42 10.72 1.63
CA LEU A 66 6.60 10.87 3.08
C LEU A 66 8.03 10.54 3.53
N LEU A 67 8.85 11.56 3.78
CA LEU A 67 10.18 11.35 4.34
C LEU A 67 10.06 11.03 5.83
N LEU A 68 10.50 9.83 6.23
CA LEU A 68 10.57 9.39 7.62
C LEU A 68 12.00 9.50 8.15
N ASN A 69 12.17 10.20 9.26
CA ASN A 69 13.43 10.24 10.02
C ASN A 69 13.22 9.60 11.39
N LEU A 70 13.31 8.27 11.41
CA LEU A 70 13.06 7.46 12.60
C LEU A 70 14.26 7.36 13.55
N LEU A 71 15.45 7.76 13.10
CA LEU A 71 16.70 7.65 13.88
C LEU A 71 17.02 8.92 14.68
N ALA A 72 16.26 10.00 14.50
CA ALA A 72 16.42 11.23 15.27
C ALA A 72 15.96 11.03 16.73
N PRO A 73 16.50 11.80 17.70
CA PRO A 73 16.06 11.74 19.11
C PRO A 73 14.55 11.94 19.30
N THR A 74 13.95 12.73 18.41
CA THR A 74 12.50 12.80 18.21
C THR A 74 12.21 12.38 16.78
N PRO A 75 11.59 11.21 16.55
CA PRO A 75 11.22 10.77 15.21
C PRO A 75 10.36 11.81 14.51
N THR A 76 10.66 12.08 13.24
CA THR A 76 9.93 13.08 12.45
C THR A 76 9.47 12.54 11.11
N ALA A 77 8.39 13.14 10.60
CA ALA A 77 7.84 12.91 9.28
C ALA A 77 7.69 14.23 8.53
N THR A 78 8.01 14.23 7.24
CA THR A 78 7.91 15.42 6.37
C THR A 78 7.34 15.03 5.01
N TYR A 79 6.21 15.62 4.61
CA TYR A 79 5.64 15.41 3.27
C TYR A 79 6.39 16.26 2.23
N ARG A 80 6.88 15.65 1.16
CA ARG A 80 7.65 16.30 0.09
C ARG A 80 6.84 16.37 -1.21
N TYR A 81 6.91 17.49 -1.91
CA TYR A 81 6.07 17.77 -3.09
C TYR A 81 6.88 17.97 -4.39
N GLN A 82 8.13 17.48 -4.45
CA GLN A 82 9.03 17.69 -5.60
C GLN A 82 9.10 16.47 -6.51
N ALA A 83 9.03 16.62 -7.84
CA ALA A 83 9.18 15.49 -8.76
C ALA A 83 10.66 15.22 -9.12
N PRO A 84 11.15 13.97 -9.10
CA PRO A 84 10.54 12.77 -8.50
C PRO A 84 10.84 12.64 -7.00
N VAL A 85 9.84 12.28 -6.19
CA VAL A 85 10.07 11.91 -4.77
C VAL A 85 10.35 10.39 -4.69
N ASN A 86 11.30 10.00 -3.83
CA ASN A 86 11.70 8.60 -3.60
C ASN A 86 11.48 8.18 -2.13
N ASP A 87 10.37 8.62 -1.54
CA ASP A 87 10.05 8.38 -0.14
C ASP A 87 9.01 7.29 0.08
N TYR A 88 8.71 7.06 1.35
CA TYR A 88 7.67 6.17 1.81
C TYR A 88 6.29 6.51 1.22
N ASN A 89 5.44 5.49 1.09
CA ASN A 89 4.06 5.62 0.64
C ASN A 89 3.10 5.77 1.82
N PRO A 90 2.67 7.00 2.20
CA PRO A 90 1.72 7.14 3.29
C PRO A 90 0.33 6.61 2.89
N PRO A 91 -0.43 6.05 3.85
CA PRO A 91 -1.81 5.64 3.62
C PRO A 91 -2.69 6.72 2.97
N SER A 92 -2.50 7.99 3.33
CA SER A 92 -3.21 9.13 2.75
C SER A 92 -2.99 9.28 1.25
N ALA A 93 -1.75 9.16 0.77
CA ALA A 93 -1.46 9.23 -0.66
C ALA A 93 -1.97 7.99 -1.41
N LEU A 94 -1.91 6.81 -0.80
CA LEU A 94 -2.47 5.58 -1.38
C LEU A 94 -3.99 5.67 -1.51
N ALA A 95 -4.70 6.19 -0.50
CA ALA A 95 -6.14 6.44 -0.54
C ALA A 95 -6.50 7.50 -1.59
N PHE A 96 -5.74 8.60 -1.67
CA PHE A 96 -5.89 9.61 -2.71
C PHE A 96 -5.82 8.99 -4.11
N VAL A 97 -4.78 8.20 -4.39
CA VAL A 97 -4.63 7.55 -5.70
C VAL A 97 -5.76 6.57 -5.96
N ALA A 98 -6.13 5.72 -5.00
CA ALA A 98 -7.26 4.81 -5.13
C ALA A 98 -8.56 5.55 -5.53
N ARG A 99 -8.79 6.73 -4.95
CA ARG A 99 -9.92 7.60 -5.27
C ARG A 99 -9.85 8.16 -6.70
N GLN A 100 -8.66 8.56 -7.16
CA GLN A 100 -8.45 9.03 -8.54
C GLN A 100 -8.70 7.92 -9.59
N PHE A 101 -8.49 6.66 -9.22
CA PHE A 101 -8.83 5.49 -10.03
C PHE A 101 -10.29 5.05 -9.91
N GLY A 102 -11.16 5.93 -9.39
CA GLY A 102 -12.62 5.75 -9.48
C GLY A 102 -13.25 4.95 -8.34
N LEU A 103 -12.48 4.45 -7.38
CA LEU A 103 -13.06 3.85 -6.17
C LEU A 103 -13.84 4.91 -5.38
N ALA A 104 -14.98 4.53 -4.82
CA ALA A 104 -15.77 5.41 -3.97
C ALA A 104 -15.15 5.53 -2.56
N VAL A 105 -15.42 6.62 -1.84
CA VAL A 105 -14.85 6.87 -0.50
C VAL A 105 -15.14 5.73 0.47
N GLN A 106 -16.36 5.21 0.48
CA GLN A 106 -16.77 4.09 1.35
C GLN A 106 -16.08 2.75 1.01
N ASN A 107 -15.47 2.67 -0.18
CA ASN A 107 -14.76 1.49 -0.64
C ASN A 107 -13.26 1.53 -0.33
N ILE A 108 -12.76 2.62 0.28
CA ILE A 108 -11.36 2.82 0.66
C ILE A 108 -11.34 3.01 2.17
N ILE A 109 -10.88 2.01 2.92
CA ILE A 109 -10.83 2.08 4.38
C ILE A 109 -9.41 1.80 4.86
N VAL A 110 -8.79 2.78 5.52
CA VAL A 110 -7.52 2.60 6.21
C VAL A 110 -7.81 2.16 7.63
N TYR A 111 -7.20 1.06 8.03
CA TYR A 111 -7.33 0.50 9.36
C TYR A 111 -6.00 0.54 10.09
N TYR A 112 -6.07 0.69 11.41
CA TYR A 112 -4.91 0.58 12.28
C TYR A 112 -5.28 -0.12 13.59
N ASN A 113 -4.32 -0.80 14.22
CA ASN A 113 -4.45 -1.37 15.56
C ASN A 113 -3.67 -0.56 16.63
N ASN A 114 -3.72 -1.00 17.89
CA ASN A 114 -3.02 -0.33 18.99
C ASN A 114 -1.49 -0.27 18.82
N SER A 115 -0.88 -1.28 18.19
CA SER A 115 0.57 -1.28 17.93
C SER A 115 0.95 -0.19 16.92
N ALA A 116 0.22 -0.13 15.81
CA ALA A 116 0.41 0.91 14.80
C ALA A 116 0.15 2.31 15.37
N ALA A 117 -0.93 2.47 16.15
CA ALA A 117 -1.23 3.75 16.80
C ALA A 117 -0.07 4.20 17.69
N GLY A 118 0.46 3.29 18.51
CA GLY A 118 1.63 3.55 19.33
C GLY A 118 2.82 4.05 18.51
N ILE A 119 3.17 3.38 17.42
CA ILE A 119 4.31 3.80 16.58
C ILE A 119 4.06 5.18 15.94
N LEU A 120 2.91 5.36 15.29
CA LEU A 120 2.61 6.55 14.51
C LEU A 120 2.44 7.81 15.38
N GLN A 121 1.90 7.67 16.60
CA GLN A 121 1.75 8.78 17.54
C GLN A 121 3.09 9.33 18.08
N HIS A 122 4.18 8.56 17.98
CA HIS A 122 5.51 9.00 18.41
C HIS A 122 6.29 9.74 17.31
N ILE A 123 5.75 9.84 16.09
CA ILE A 123 6.40 10.48 14.95
C ILE A 123 5.78 11.87 14.76
N GLN A 124 6.58 12.92 14.91
CA GLN A 124 6.12 14.30 14.81
C GLN A 124 6.15 14.79 13.36
N VAL A 125 5.06 15.39 12.89
CA VAL A 125 5.02 15.97 11.54
C VAL A 125 5.54 17.41 11.56
N THR A 126 6.44 17.72 10.62
CA THR A 126 7.20 18.99 10.62
C THR A 126 6.59 20.06 9.71
N ASN A 127 5.64 19.70 8.85
CA ASN A 127 5.07 20.61 7.87
C ASN A 127 3.54 20.57 7.78
N VAL A 128 2.95 19.57 7.15
CA VAL A 128 1.48 19.43 7.07
C VAL A 128 0.95 19.16 8.47
N GLY A 129 0.05 19.99 8.98
CA GLY A 129 -0.39 19.85 10.37
C GLY A 129 0.77 19.95 11.38
N ALA A 130 1.78 20.79 11.10
CA ALA A 130 3.00 20.89 11.89
C ALA A 130 2.76 20.89 13.41
N GLY A 131 3.51 20.03 14.12
CA GLY A 131 3.40 19.86 15.57
C GLY A 131 2.35 18.85 16.02
N THR A 132 1.64 18.20 15.08
CA THR A 132 0.82 17.02 15.36
C THR A 132 1.60 15.73 15.08
N ASP A 133 1.10 14.61 15.61
CA ASP A 133 1.66 13.30 15.31
C ASP A 133 1.20 12.76 13.94
N LEU A 134 1.94 11.79 13.42
CA LEU A 134 1.71 11.21 12.09
C LEU A 134 0.37 10.48 11.99
N LEU A 135 -0.13 9.86 13.08
CA LEU A 135 -1.44 9.20 13.06
C LEU A 135 -2.55 10.23 12.86
N ALA A 136 -2.55 11.30 13.66
CA ALA A 136 -3.53 12.36 13.56
C ALA A 136 -3.50 13.04 12.19
N THR A 137 -2.29 13.31 11.66
CA THR A 137 -2.11 13.91 10.33
C THR A 137 -2.66 13.00 9.22
N GLU A 138 -2.37 11.70 9.26
CA GLU A 138 -2.89 10.76 8.26
C GLU A 138 -4.42 10.64 8.32
N ILE A 139 -5.01 10.61 9.52
CA ILE A 139 -6.47 10.62 9.69
C ILE A 139 -7.09 11.85 9.02
N ASP A 140 -6.55 13.04 9.31
CA ASP A 140 -7.03 14.30 8.75
C ASP A 140 -6.93 14.30 7.21
N LEU A 141 -5.76 13.94 6.68
CA LEU A 141 -5.52 13.90 5.23
C LEU A 141 -6.42 12.91 4.48
N ILE A 142 -6.88 11.84 5.12
CA ILE A 142 -7.77 10.84 4.50
C ILE A 142 -9.24 11.30 4.57
N THR A 143 -9.66 11.88 5.69
CA THR A 143 -11.07 12.06 6.03
C THR A 143 -11.60 13.48 5.81
N THR A 144 -10.73 14.50 5.82
CA THR A 144 -11.11 15.90 5.64
C THR A 144 -11.28 16.25 4.16
N GLN A 145 -12.20 17.17 3.86
CA GLN A 145 -12.67 17.44 2.49
C GLN A 145 -11.58 18.04 1.57
N PRO A 146 -11.43 17.51 0.33
CA PRO A 146 -12.15 16.36 -0.22
C PRO A 146 -11.69 15.03 0.41
N ALA A 147 -12.64 14.25 0.93
CA ALA A 147 -12.34 12.97 1.57
C ALA A 147 -11.89 11.93 0.52
N TYR A 148 -10.85 11.18 0.84
CA TYR A 148 -10.27 10.14 -0.02
C TYR A 148 -10.56 8.72 0.46
N GLY A 149 -11.00 8.56 1.70
CA GLY A 149 -11.39 7.28 2.26
C GLY A 149 -12.00 7.44 3.66
N LEU A 150 -12.13 6.32 4.35
CA LEU A 150 -12.48 6.26 5.76
C LEU A 150 -11.27 5.78 6.55
N VAL A 151 -11.20 6.14 7.83
CA VAL A 151 -10.24 5.56 8.77
C VAL A 151 -10.99 4.86 9.90
N ASN A 152 -10.57 3.65 10.26
CA ASN A 152 -11.16 2.89 11.35
C ASN A 152 -10.08 2.25 12.24
N GLY A 153 -10.02 2.67 13.50
CA GLY A 153 -9.11 2.11 14.47
C GLY A 153 -9.27 2.74 15.86
N PRO A 154 -8.66 2.15 16.91
CA PRO A 154 -7.86 0.93 16.84
C PRO A 154 -8.71 -0.34 16.70
N VAL A 155 -8.39 -1.20 15.73
CA VAL A 155 -9.05 -2.51 15.50
C VAL A 155 -8.05 -3.55 14.99
N ASN A 156 -8.31 -4.82 15.29
CA ASN A 156 -7.44 -5.92 14.88
C ASN A 156 -7.82 -6.49 13.50
N TYR A 157 -6.81 -6.88 12.73
CA TYR A 157 -7.01 -7.64 11.50
C TYR A 157 -7.36 -9.09 11.85
N THR A 158 -8.58 -9.53 11.51
CA THR A 158 -9.10 -10.86 11.91
C THR A 158 -9.53 -11.75 10.75
N GLN A 159 -9.57 -11.24 9.52
CA GLN A 159 -10.11 -12.00 8.38
C GLN A 159 -9.37 -11.71 7.07
N LYS A 160 -9.31 -12.71 6.20
CA LYS A 160 -8.83 -12.55 4.81
C LYS A 160 -9.73 -11.59 4.02
N PRO A 161 -9.22 -10.98 2.93
CA PRO A 161 -10.06 -10.22 2.00
C PRO A 161 -11.15 -11.11 1.40
N GLY A 162 -12.36 -10.57 1.23
CA GLY A 162 -13.44 -11.24 0.51
C GLY A 162 -13.27 -11.22 -1.03
N PRO A 163 -14.20 -11.84 -1.79
CA PRO A 163 -14.10 -12.02 -3.25
C PRO A 163 -14.03 -10.75 -4.11
N LYS A 164 -14.28 -9.57 -3.52
CA LYS A 164 -14.21 -8.26 -4.18
C LYS A 164 -13.39 -7.27 -3.36
N GLU A 165 -12.50 -7.78 -2.53
CA GLU A 165 -11.65 -7.00 -1.66
C GLU A 165 -10.19 -7.26 -1.98
N ALA A 166 -9.40 -6.20 -1.94
CA ALA A 166 -7.95 -6.29 -1.90
C ALA A 166 -7.47 -5.53 -0.66
N HIS A 167 -6.62 -6.17 0.13
CA HIS A 167 -6.02 -5.53 1.30
C HIS A 167 -4.55 -5.22 1.02
N LEU A 168 -4.13 -3.96 1.15
CA LEU A 168 -2.73 -3.60 1.22
C LEU A 168 -2.32 -3.69 2.69
N VAL A 169 -1.45 -4.62 3.03
CA VAL A 169 -1.09 -4.92 4.41
C VAL A 169 0.35 -4.50 4.66
N VAL A 170 0.53 -3.64 5.66
CA VAL A 170 1.85 -3.11 6.02
C VAL A 170 2.54 -4.06 6.99
N VAL A 171 3.78 -4.41 6.67
CA VAL A 171 4.60 -5.41 7.38
C VAL A 171 6.02 -4.88 7.66
N GLU A 172 6.75 -5.59 8.51
CA GLU A 172 8.16 -5.29 8.86
C GLU A 172 8.37 -3.89 9.44
N ASN A 173 7.64 -3.56 10.51
CA ASN A 173 7.73 -2.27 11.22
C ASN A 173 7.55 -1.07 10.27
N LEU A 174 6.47 -1.10 9.51
CA LEU A 174 6.11 -0.11 8.50
C LEU A 174 7.05 -0.09 7.28
N ASN A 175 8.04 -0.97 7.10
CA ASN A 175 8.99 -0.85 5.99
C ASN A 175 8.54 -1.49 4.67
N HIS A 176 7.52 -2.34 4.70
CA HIS A 176 7.08 -3.04 3.50
C HIS A 176 5.56 -3.15 3.42
N THR A 177 5.02 -3.25 2.22
CA THR A 177 3.59 -3.46 1.97
C THR A 177 3.43 -4.63 1.02
N ILE A 178 2.45 -5.49 1.31
CA ILE A 178 2.03 -6.60 0.44
C ILE A 178 0.55 -6.44 0.09
N ALA A 179 0.14 -6.90 -1.09
CA ALA A 179 -1.28 -6.94 -1.46
C ALA A 179 -1.83 -8.35 -1.22
N LEU A 180 -3.01 -8.45 -0.61
CA LEU A 180 -3.73 -9.69 -0.39
C LEU A 180 -5.07 -9.66 -1.13
N ASN A 181 -5.45 -10.77 -1.74
CA ASN A 181 -6.84 -11.08 -2.09
C ASN A 181 -7.28 -12.36 -1.32
N GLU A 182 -8.43 -12.93 -1.64
CA GLU A 182 -8.95 -14.14 -0.97
C GLU A 182 -7.97 -15.32 -0.99
N THR A 183 -7.25 -15.51 -2.11
CA THR A 183 -6.48 -16.73 -2.39
C THR A 183 -4.98 -16.51 -2.51
N GLU A 184 -4.55 -15.31 -2.86
CA GLU A 184 -3.18 -14.98 -3.23
C GLU A 184 -2.69 -13.72 -2.52
N LEU A 185 -1.38 -13.63 -2.34
CA LEU A 185 -0.69 -12.39 -2.11
C LEU A 185 0.14 -11.98 -3.31
N TYR A 186 0.42 -10.70 -3.40
CA TYR A 186 1.47 -10.14 -4.22
C TYR A 186 2.49 -9.44 -3.31
N ASP A 187 3.74 -9.84 -3.46
CA ASP A 187 4.88 -9.20 -2.81
C ASP A 187 5.83 -8.62 -3.87
N SER A 188 5.92 -7.30 -3.89
CA SER A 188 6.77 -6.55 -4.82
C SER A 188 8.26 -6.64 -4.53
N ALA A 189 8.68 -7.01 -3.32
CA ALA A 189 10.11 -7.21 -3.01
C ALA A 189 10.69 -8.40 -3.80
N TYR A 190 9.90 -9.46 -3.95
CA TYR A 190 10.30 -10.65 -4.71
C TYR A 190 9.66 -10.74 -6.10
N GLY A 191 8.63 -9.93 -6.38
CA GLY A 191 7.78 -10.10 -7.56
C GLY A 191 6.99 -11.39 -7.50
N TYR A 192 6.65 -11.85 -6.29
CA TYR A 192 5.98 -13.11 -6.06
C TYR A 192 4.46 -12.91 -6.05
N VAL A 193 3.75 -13.75 -6.81
CA VAL A 193 2.31 -13.94 -6.70
C VAL A 193 2.04 -15.40 -6.34
N GLY A 194 1.25 -15.63 -5.29
CA GLY A 194 0.92 -17.00 -4.91
C GLY A 194 0.19 -17.12 -3.57
N PRO A 195 -0.07 -18.35 -3.13
CA PRO A 195 -0.81 -18.61 -1.90
C PRO A 195 -0.05 -18.13 -0.66
N TYR A 196 -0.81 -17.81 0.38
CA TYR A 196 -0.28 -17.33 1.66
C TYR A 196 -1.05 -17.88 2.85
N THR A 197 -0.37 -17.89 3.99
CA THR A 197 -0.95 -18.22 5.28
C THR A 197 -0.91 -17.00 6.20
N LEU A 198 -1.95 -16.90 7.02
CA LEU A 198 -2.01 -15.96 8.13
C LEU A 198 -1.90 -16.79 9.40
N ASN A 199 -1.20 -16.29 10.40
CA ASN A 199 -1.07 -17.01 11.67
C ASN A 199 -2.28 -16.84 12.60
N ASN A 200 -3.30 -16.06 12.19
CA ASN A 200 -4.57 -15.97 12.90
C ASN A 200 -5.51 -17.12 12.50
N ASN A 201 -5.25 -18.32 13.00
CA ASN A 201 -6.25 -19.40 12.94
C ASN A 201 -7.33 -19.19 14.01
N GLY A 202 -8.26 -18.24 13.81
CA GLY A 202 -9.40 -17.99 14.71
C GLY A 202 -9.64 -16.50 15.04
N PRO A 203 -10.25 -16.15 16.20
CA PRO A 203 -10.57 -14.76 16.58
C PRO A 203 -9.34 -13.93 16.97
N LEU A 204 -8.14 -14.50 16.85
CA LEU A 204 -6.91 -13.86 17.28
C LEU A 204 -6.48 -12.78 16.28
N PRO A 205 -5.87 -11.68 16.75
CA PRO A 205 -5.29 -10.69 15.85
C PRO A 205 -4.20 -11.31 14.98
N LEU A 206 -4.15 -10.91 13.72
CA LEU A 206 -3.00 -11.19 12.85
C LEU A 206 -1.72 -10.66 13.51
N THR A 207 -0.67 -11.48 13.55
CA THR A 207 0.68 -10.99 13.90
C THR A 207 1.71 -11.32 12.83
N GLN A 208 1.45 -12.30 11.96
CA GLN A 208 2.39 -12.72 10.92
C GLN A 208 1.69 -13.21 9.65
N ILE A 209 2.31 -12.91 8.51
CA ILE A 209 1.92 -13.38 7.18
C ILE A 209 3.08 -14.18 6.61
N SER A 210 2.80 -15.33 6.02
CA SER A 210 3.83 -16.24 5.50
C SER A 210 3.52 -16.73 4.09
N PHE A 211 4.56 -16.92 3.29
CA PHE A 211 4.48 -17.53 1.97
C PHE A 211 5.80 -18.21 1.59
N THR A 212 5.76 -19.11 0.61
CA THR A 212 6.92 -19.87 0.16
C THR A 212 7.22 -19.55 -1.28
N LEU A 213 8.45 -19.09 -1.54
CA LEU A 213 8.93 -18.84 -2.90
C LEU A 213 9.07 -20.17 -3.66
N PRO A 214 8.77 -20.24 -4.98
CA PRO A 214 8.68 -21.51 -5.72
C PRO A 214 9.95 -22.39 -5.67
N SER A 215 11.11 -21.76 -5.49
CA SER A 215 12.41 -22.44 -5.37
C SER A 215 13.24 -21.88 -4.21
N GLY A 216 12.59 -21.33 -3.19
CA GLY A 216 13.25 -20.52 -2.16
C GLY A 216 12.76 -20.77 -0.74
N PRO A 217 13.22 -19.94 0.21
CA PRO A 217 12.80 -20.06 1.60
C PRO A 217 11.32 -19.70 1.79
N THR A 218 10.79 -20.07 2.95
CA THR A 218 9.56 -19.48 3.46
C THR A 218 9.88 -18.10 4.03
N VAL A 219 9.16 -17.09 3.53
CA VAL A 219 9.21 -15.72 4.01
C VAL A 219 8.16 -15.56 5.09
N ASN A 220 8.53 -14.89 6.19
CA ASN A 220 7.67 -14.62 7.33
C ASN A 220 7.73 -13.13 7.63
N TYR A 221 6.62 -12.45 7.46
CA TYR A 221 6.51 -11.02 7.68
C TYR A 221 5.71 -10.71 8.93
N GLN A 222 6.27 -9.89 9.81
CA GLN A 222 5.57 -9.39 10.98
C GLN A 222 4.57 -8.30 10.56
N PHE A 223 3.32 -8.46 10.97
CA PHE A 223 2.28 -7.47 10.69
C PHE A 223 2.49 -6.20 11.50
N SER A 224 2.53 -5.05 10.83
CA SER A 224 2.80 -3.76 11.48
C SER A 224 1.57 -3.13 12.12
N GLY A 225 0.39 -3.71 11.90
CA GLY A 225 -0.85 -3.19 12.46
C GLY A 225 -1.59 -2.18 11.60
N VAL A 226 -1.11 -1.86 10.39
CA VAL A 226 -1.76 -0.96 9.42
C VAL A 226 -2.14 -1.74 8.17
N TRP A 227 -3.36 -1.52 7.66
CA TRP A 227 -3.76 -2.04 6.37
C TRP A 227 -4.81 -1.14 5.70
N ILE A 228 -4.88 -1.21 4.37
CA ILE A 228 -5.89 -0.52 3.58
C ILE A 228 -6.77 -1.57 2.92
N LYS A 229 -8.06 -1.54 3.19
CA LYS A 229 -9.06 -2.31 2.45
C LYS A 229 -9.56 -1.49 1.27
N LEU A 230 -9.49 -2.09 0.08
CA LEU A 230 -10.11 -1.60 -1.15
C LEU A 230 -11.21 -2.58 -1.58
N SER A 231 -12.32 -2.07 -2.12
CA SER A 231 -13.45 -2.91 -2.56
C SER A 231 -14.23 -2.33 -3.73
N VAL A 232 -15.02 -3.16 -4.44
CA VAL A 232 -15.91 -2.75 -5.55
C VAL A 232 -17.29 -3.41 -5.48
#